data_AF-A0A538QN32-F1
#
_entry.id   AF-A0A538QN32-F1
#
_cell.length_a   1.000
_cell.length_b   1.000
_cell.length_c   1.000
_cell.angle_alpha   90.00
_cell.angle_beta   90.00
_cell.angle_gamma   90.00
#
_symmetry.space_group_name_H-M   'P 1'
#
loop_
_entity.id
_entity.type
_entity.pdbx_description
1 polymer ?
#
loop_
_entity_poly.entity_id
_entity_poly.type
_entity_poly.pdbx_seq_one_letter_code
_entity_poly.pdbx_strand_id
1 'polypeptide(L)'
;MSVINDEAGTVDPTVEPAVDPAVDPALGKPRIVDNLYELLSRSRDGLMDVIWEQQRFHEHRRWSAVEFLGAVDTRSLGENDRTYVWNFGRAELTTKPGADRLARLSDSECRKWVGKDDVLASVLQACGTWSRYWNEEEAHHESVLTHLSRMLSCEPIRDDVVIRYREIFGDDDMLRTLFLLAISEINATVFYTSMASKVKDEGLRALFRRIATDEMHHMRYFVSFARALVDSGKYSPRSVLAVAHLFVRPGGELYGSARDRVEDRRHINWWDHLEFKGAERPDDHDRQRKLIFAFVEDVTSIAVNSAEEVEDRWLEMVG
;
A
#
# COMPACT_ATOMS: atom_id res chain seq x y z
N MET A 1 -14.42 -6.98 -22.39
CA MET A 1 -13.58 -6.93 -23.60
C MET A 1 -12.39 -6.05 -23.27
N SER A 2 -11.22 -6.68 -23.23
CA SER A 2 -9.90 -6.11 -22.92
C SER A 2 -9.52 -4.99 -23.88
N VAL A 3 -9.12 -3.82 -23.36
CA VAL A 3 -7.90 -3.07 -23.73
C VAL A 3 -7.60 -2.09 -22.58
N ILE A 4 -6.74 -2.48 -21.63
CA ILE A 4 -5.90 -1.50 -20.93
C ILE A 4 -4.59 -1.52 -21.70
N ASN A 5 -4.32 -0.44 -22.41
CA ASN A 5 -3.10 -0.30 -23.18
C ASN A 5 -1.89 -0.23 -22.24
N ASP A 6 -0.92 -1.11 -22.51
CA ASP A 6 0.46 -1.10 -22.02
C ASP A 6 1.21 0.17 -22.48
N GLU A 7 0.90 1.31 -21.88
CA GLU A 7 1.83 2.45 -21.83
C GLU A 7 2.34 2.67 -20.40
N ALA A 8 2.60 1.56 -19.70
CA ALA A 8 3.58 1.56 -18.62
C ALA A 8 4.95 1.81 -19.28
N GLY A 9 5.54 2.99 -19.01
CA GLY A 9 6.89 3.31 -19.46
C GLY A 9 7.82 2.14 -19.23
N THR A 10 8.49 1.70 -20.29
CA THR A 10 9.43 0.59 -20.29
C THR A 10 10.57 0.90 -19.34
N VAL A 11 10.45 0.40 -18.11
CA VAL A 11 11.58 0.21 -17.21
C VAL A 11 12.34 -0.98 -17.76
N ASP A 12 13.57 -0.75 -18.22
CA ASP A 12 14.50 -1.82 -18.58
C ASP A 12 14.67 -2.76 -17.35
N PRO A 13 14.24 -4.03 -17.42
CA PRO A 13 14.23 -4.93 -16.28
C PRO A 13 15.60 -5.57 -15.99
N THR A 14 16.69 -5.10 -16.62
CA THR A 14 17.99 -5.78 -16.57
C THR A 14 18.84 -5.43 -15.34
N VAL A 15 18.29 -5.71 -14.16
CA VAL A 15 19.10 -6.27 -13.07
C VAL A 15 18.28 -7.41 -12.47
N GLU A 16 18.24 -8.55 -13.18
CA GLU A 16 17.76 -9.79 -12.59
C GLU A 16 18.72 -10.16 -11.44
N PRO A 17 18.26 -10.27 -10.19
CA PRO A 17 19.09 -10.83 -9.14
C PRO A 17 19.49 -12.26 -9.55
N ALA A 18 20.75 -12.62 -9.30
CA ALA A 18 21.27 -13.93 -9.63
C ALA A 18 20.34 -15.02 -9.05
N VAL A 19 19.76 -15.83 -9.95
CA VAL A 19 18.87 -16.93 -9.58
C VAL A 19 19.69 -17.98 -8.81
N ASP A 20 19.48 -18.05 -7.50
CA ASP A 20 20.00 -19.12 -6.64
C ASP A 20 19.36 -20.47 -7.07
N PRO A 21 20.09 -21.59 -7.07
CA PRO A 21 19.72 -22.77 -7.81
C PRO A 21 18.62 -23.58 -7.09
N ALA A 22 17.71 -24.12 -7.91
CA ALA A 22 16.67 -25.10 -7.58
C ALA A 22 15.38 -24.58 -6.93
N VAL A 23 14.68 -23.65 -7.59
CA VAL A 23 13.21 -23.60 -7.46
C VAL A 23 12.64 -24.80 -8.22
N ASP A 24 11.89 -25.68 -7.54
CA ASP A 24 11.17 -26.78 -8.17
C ASP A 24 10.32 -26.24 -9.34
N PRO A 25 10.58 -26.64 -10.60
CA PRO A 25 9.83 -26.18 -11.77
C PRO A 25 8.31 -26.42 -11.64
N ALA A 26 7.89 -27.39 -10.83
CA ALA A 26 6.49 -27.68 -10.58
C ALA A 26 5.77 -26.54 -9.82
N LEU A 27 6.50 -25.69 -9.10
CA LEU A 27 5.92 -24.63 -8.27
C LEU A 27 5.58 -23.34 -9.06
N GLY A 28 6.04 -23.20 -10.31
CA GLY A 28 5.77 -22.02 -11.14
C GLY A 28 6.30 -20.69 -10.58
N LYS A 29 6.03 -19.57 -11.28
CA LYS A 29 6.41 -18.22 -10.81
C LYS A 29 5.43 -17.76 -9.73
N PRO A 30 5.91 -17.32 -8.54
CA PRO A 30 5.02 -16.81 -7.50
C PRO A 30 4.19 -15.61 -7.98
N ARG A 31 2.94 -15.51 -7.53
CA ARG A 31 2.03 -14.41 -7.90
C ARG A 31 1.13 -13.99 -6.74
N ILE A 32 0.71 -12.72 -6.77
CA ILE A 32 -0.38 -12.24 -5.93
C ILE A 32 -1.65 -13.01 -6.33
N VAL A 33 -2.32 -13.59 -5.34
CA VAL A 33 -3.62 -14.23 -5.51
C VAL A 33 -4.68 -13.12 -5.53
N ASP A 34 -5.34 -12.92 -6.67
CA ASP A 34 -6.25 -11.80 -6.92
C ASP A 34 -7.74 -12.16 -6.76
N ASN A 35 -8.10 -13.44 -6.87
CA ASN A 35 -9.47 -13.97 -6.77
C ASN A 35 -9.69 -14.87 -5.54
N LEU A 36 -9.22 -14.42 -4.37
CA LEU A 36 -9.16 -15.20 -3.12
C LEU A 36 -10.47 -15.93 -2.74
N TYR A 37 -11.62 -15.24 -2.80
CA TYR A 37 -12.89 -15.85 -2.39
C TYR A 37 -13.34 -16.96 -3.36
N GLU A 38 -13.20 -16.76 -4.66
CA GLU A 38 -13.49 -17.76 -5.69
C GLU A 38 -12.56 -18.98 -5.56
N LEU A 39 -11.28 -18.74 -5.31
CA LEU A 39 -10.27 -19.79 -5.15
C LEU A 39 -10.56 -20.68 -3.92
N LEU A 40 -10.85 -20.06 -2.77
CA LEU A 40 -11.15 -20.77 -1.53
C LEU A 40 -12.54 -21.46 -1.56
N SER A 41 -13.52 -20.91 -2.30
CA SER A 41 -14.85 -21.53 -2.41
C SER A 41 -14.88 -22.79 -3.28
N ARG A 42 -13.95 -22.93 -4.24
CA ARG A 42 -13.91 -24.07 -5.17
C ARG A 42 -13.26 -25.33 -4.62
N SER A 43 -12.82 -25.34 -3.35
CA SER A 43 -12.26 -26.50 -2.64
C SER A 43 -10.98 -27.11 -3.25
N ARG A 44 -10.33 -26.44 -4.22
CA ARG A 44 -9.08 -26.93 -4.82
C ARG A 44 -7.86 -26.51 -4.02
N ASP A 45 -7.91 -25.31 -3.44
CA ASP A 45 -6.83 -24.70 -2.67
C ASP A 45 -7.38 -24.36 -1.27
N GLY A 46 -6.66 -24.76 -0.23
CA GLY A 46 -6.99 -24.46 1.16
C GLY A 46 -6.32 -23.17 1.65
N LEU A 47 -6.69 -22.73 2.85
CA LEU A 47 -6.07 -21.58 3.52
C LEU A 47 -4.53 -21.68 3.54
N MET A 48 -3.99 -22.87 3.81
CA MET A 48 -2.54 -23.07 3.86
C MET A 48 -1.88 -22.90 2.49
N ASP A 49 -2.55 -23.24 1.39
CA ASP A 49 -2.02 -23.06 0.04
C ASP A 49 -1.93 -21.56 -0.30
N VAL A 50 -2.95 -20.78 0.09
CA VAL A 50 -2.95 -19.33 -0.04
C VAL A 50 -1.82 -18.70 0.79
N ILE A 51 -1.68 -19.11 2.05
CA ILE A 51 -0.62 -18.62 2.94
C ILE A 51 0.77 -18.97 2.38
N TRP A 52 0.91 -20.18 1.83
CA TRP A 52 2.15 -20.61 1.23
C TRP A 52 2.50 -19.79 -0.02
N GLU A 53 1.53 -19.52 -0.88
CA GLU A 53 1.78 -18.68 -2.07
C GLU A 53 2.13 -17.23 -1.68
N GLN A 54 1.51 -16.69 -0.63
CA GLN A 54 1.90 -15.38 -0.06
C GLN A 54 3.34 -15.39 0.45
N GLN A 55 3.75 -16.44 1.18
CA GLN A 55 5.13 -16.58 1.65
C GLN A 55 6.11 -16.65 0.47
N ARG A 56 5.83 -17.50 -0.53
CA ARG A 56 6.67 -17.64 -1.72
C ARG A 56 6.83 -16.33 -2.47
N PHE A 57 5.73 -15.59 -2.64
CA PHE A 57 5.78 -14.30 -3.30
C PHE A 57 6.58 -13.27 -2.50
N HIS A 58 6.44 -13.24 -1.17
CA HIS A 58 7.23 -12.39 -0.30
C HIS A 58 8.73 -12.74 -0.36
N GLU A 59 9.10 -14.02 -0.23
CA GLU A 59 10.49 -14.49 -0.30
C GLU A 59 11.15 -14.14 -1.64
N HIS A 60 10.44 -14.35 -2.75
CA HIS A 60 10.93 -14.03 -4.09
C HIS A 60 11.27 -12.55 -4.28
N ARG A 61 10.67 -11.67 -3.48
CA ARG A 61 10.85 -10.23 -3.51
C ARG A 61 11.65 -9.70 -2.32
N ARG A 62 12.38 -10.54 -1.59
CA ARG A 62 13.28 -10.01 -0.56
C ARG A 62 14.43 -9.23 -1.19
N TRP A 63 14.88 -8.20 -0.48
CA TRP A 63 16.00 -7.36 -0.87
C TRP A 63 16.76 -6.90 0.37
N SER A 64 18.04 -6.57 0.21
CA SER A 64 18.91 -6.20 1.32
C SER A 64 18.95 -4.69 1.53
N ALA A 65 18.44 -4.24 2.67
CA ALA A 65 18.58 -2.87 3.16
C ALA A 65 20.03 -2.36 3.10
N VAL A 66 20.99 -3.22 3.49
CA VAL A 66 22.41 -2.88 3.55
C VAL A 66 23.00 -2.68 2.15
N GLU A 67 22.63 -3.52 1.19
CA GLU A 67 23.12 -3.42 -0.20
C GLU A 67 22.63 -2.12 -0.85
N PHE A 68 21.34 -1.80 -0.69
CA PHE A 68 20.78 -0.56 -1.23
C PHE A 68 21.41 0.67 -0.58
N LEU A 69 21.59 0.69 0.74
CA LEU A 69 22.29 1.79 1.42
C LEU A 69 23.74 1.94 0.94
N GLY A 70 24.44 0.82 0.73
CA GLY A 70 25.82 0.82 0.25
C GLY A 70 25.98 1.31 -1.20
N ALA A 71 24.91 1.26 -2.00
CA ALA A 71 24.90 1.71 -3.39
C ALA A 71 24.66 3.22 -3.56
N VAL A 72 24.20 3.92 -2.52
CA VAL A 72 23.89 5.35 -2.58
C VAL A 72 25.18 6.19 -2.44
N ASP A 73 25.50 7.03 -3.43
CA ASP A 73 26.58 8.01 -3.29
C ASP A 73 26.08 9.24 -2.52
N THR A 74 26.17 9.16 -1.19
CA THR A 74 25.72 10.22 -0.27
C THR A 74 26.41 11.58 -0.49
N ARG A 75 27.57 11.61 -1.17
CA ARG A 75 28.28 12.87 -1.47
C ARG A 75 27.71 13.57 -2.71
N SER A 76 27.06 12.82 -3.58
CA SER A 76 26.43 13.36 -4.79
C SER A 76 25.03 13.94 -4.54
N LEU A 77 24.41 13.59 -3.40
CA LEU A 77 23.02 13.95 -3.09
C LEU A 77 22.85 15.43 -2.71
N GLY A 78 21.91 16.08 -3.41
CA GLY A 78 21.54 17.47 -3.21
C GLY A 78 20.49 17.68 -2.11
N GLU A 79 20.08 18.93 -1.93
CA GLU A 79 19.09 19.31 -0.91
C GLU A 79 17.70 18.70 -1.16
N ASN A 80 17.28 18.59 -2.43
CA ASN A 80 16.02 17.95 -2.79
C ASN A 80 16.04 16.45 -2.41
N ASP A 81 17.11 15.73 -2.73
CA ASP A 81 17.23 14.29 -2.40
C ASP A 81 17.15 14.07 -0.89
N ARG A 82 17.85 14.91 -0.11
CA ARG A 82 17.81 14.91 1.37
C ARG A 82 16.41 15.17 1.90
N THR A 83 15.70 16.11 1.29
CA THR A 83 14.33 16.46 1.65
C THR A 83 13.39 15.29 1.39
N TYR A 84 13.54 14.60 0.26
CA TYR A 84 12.73 13.42 -0.07
C TYR A 84 12.99 12.26 0.88
N VAL A 85 14.26 11.90 1.09
CA VAL A 85 14.65 10.83 2.03
C VAL A 85 14.12 11.11 3.44
N TRP A 86 14.26 12.35 3.93
CA TRP A 86 13.80 12.72 5.27
C TRP A 86 12.27 12.65 5.42
N ASN A 87 11.54 13.14 4.43
CA ASN A 87 10.08 13.09 4.43
C ASN A 87 9.55 11.66 4.39
N PHE A 88 10.10 10.83 3.51
CA PHE A 88 9.69 9.43 3.40
C PHE A 88 10.06 8.64 4.65
N GLY A 89 11.25 8.83 5.21
CA GLY A 89 11.61 8.20 6.49
C GLY A 89 10.66 8.56 7.65
N ARG A 90 10.08 9.76 7.66
CA ARG A 90 9.02 10.14 8.61
C ARG A 90 7.67 9.52 8.27
N ALA A 91 7.35 9.41 6.99
CA ALA A 91 6.08 8.84 6.55
C ALA A 91 5.94 7.38 6.95
N GLU A 92 7.02 6.62 6.78
CA GLU A 92 7.07 5.21 7.13
C GLU A 92 6.83 4.92 8.62
N LEU A 93 6.97 5.90 9.52
CA LEU A 93 6.67 5.69 10.94
C LEU A 93 5.21 5.32 11.21
N THR A 94 4.31 5.64 10.27
CA THR A 94 2.86 5.41 10.38
C THR A 94 2.41 4.04 9.88
N THR A 95 3.28 3.26 9.26
CA THR A 95 2.94 1.94 8.71
C THR A 95 2.78 0.89 9.79
N LYS A 96 3.64 0.92 10.83
CA LYS A 96 3.52 0.05 12.01
C LYS A 96 2.12 0.04 12.63
N PRO A 97 1.52 1.17 13.05
CA PRO A 97 0.18 1.15 13.62
C PRO A 97 -0.89 0.72 12.61
N GLY A 98 -0.68 0.93 11.31
CA GLY A 98 -1.53 0.39 10.23
C GLY A 98 -1.52 -1.15 10.19
N ALA A 99 -0.33 -1.76 10.20
CA ALA A 99 -0.17 -3.20 10.22
C ALA A 99 -0.69 -3.85 11.51
N ASP A 100 -0.41 -3.24 12.67
CA ASP A 100 -0.90 -3.70 13.97
C ASP A 100 -2.46 -3.67 14.01
N ARG A 101 -3.08 -2.63 13.45
CA ARG A 101 -4.55 -2.56 13.29
C ARG A 101 -5.05 -3.66 12.37
N LEU A 102 -4.46 -3.83 11.19
CA LEU A 102 -4.91 -4.82 10.21
C LEU A 102 -4.85 -6.24 10.77
N ALA A 103 -3.76 -6.61 11.45
CA ALA A 103 -3.61 -7.93 12.05
C ALA A 103 -4.70 -8.21 13.10
N ARG A 104 -4.93 -7.25 14.00
CA ARG A 104 -5.92 -7.37 15.08
C ARG A 104 -7.36 -7.40 14.56
N LEU A 105 -7.67 -6.53 13.59
CA LEU A 105 -8.99 -6.47 12.97
C LEU A 105 -9.29 -7.75 12.18
N SER A 106 -8.31 -8.27 11.44
CA SER A 106 -8.44 -9.52 10.69
C SER A 106 -8.73 -10.72 11.58
N ASP A 107 -8.04 -10.87 12.72
CA ASP A 107 -8.33 -11.97 13.66
C ASP A 107 -9.73 -11.81 14.27
N SER A 108 -10.10 -10.60 14.71
CA SER A 108 -11.44 -10.32 15.25
C SER A 108 -12.55 -10.67 14.26
N GLU A 109 -12.43 -10.22 13.00
CA GLU A 109 -13.39 -10.54 11.94
C GLU A 109 -13.41 -12.03 11.60
N CYS A 110 -12.24 -12.67 11.50
CA CYS A 110 -12.13 -14.11 11.27
C CYS A 110 -12.97 -14.89 12.30
N ARG A 111 -12.79 -14.61 13.61
CA ARG A 111 -13.57 -15.28 14.67
C ARG A 111 -15.07 -15.05 14.57
N LYS A 112 -15.52 -13.92 14.02
CA LYS A 112 -16.95 -13.65 13.82
C LYS A 112 -17.57 -14.55 12.75
N TRP A 113 -16.78 -14.97 11.76
CA TRP A 113 -17.23 -15.70 10.58
C TRP A 113 -16.98 -17.22 10.63
N VAL A 114 -16.05 -17.70 11.46
CA VAL A 114 -15.86 -19.14 11.67
C VAL A 114 -17.18 -19.82 12.04
N GLY A 115 -17.51 -20.90 11.33
CA GLY A 115 -18.74 -21.67 11.50
C GLY A 115 -20.00 -21.02 10.91
N LYS A 116 -19.89 -19.82 10.31
CA LYS A 116 -20.98 -19.12 9.59
C LYS A 116 -20.67 -18.99 8.11
N ASP A 117 -19.41 -18.68 7.79
CA ASP A 117 -18.87 -18.55 6.45
C ASP A 117 -17.36 -18.84 6.51
N ASP A 118 -17.01 -20.13 6.40
CA ASP A 118 -15.62 -20.59 6.58
C ASP A 118 -14.70 -20.14 5.44
N VAL A 119 -15.26 -19.84 4.26
CA VAL A 119 -14.52 -19.26 3.13
C VAL A 119 -14.10 -17.84 3.49
N LEU A 120 -15.05 -17.01 3.94
CA LEU A 120 -14.75 -15.65 4.38
C LEU A 120 -13.81 -15.61 5.59
N ALA A 121 -14.00 -16.48 6.59
CA ALA A 121 -13.06 -16.62 7.70
C ALA A 121 -11.65 -16.98 7.23
N SER A 122 -11.51 -17.84 6.22
CA SER A 122 -10.21 -18.17 5.62
C SER A 122 -9.58 -16.96 4.91
N VAL A 123 -10.36 -16.17 4.16
CA VAL A 123 -9.89 -14.91 3.55
C VAL A 123 -9.33 -13.96 4.62
N LEU A 124 -10.08 -13.77 5.71
CA LEU A 124 -9.69 -12.88 6.80
C LEU A 124 -8.44 -13.40 7.53
N GLN A 125 -8.34 -14.71 7.74
CA GLN A 125 -7.16 -15.33 8.34
C GLN A 125 -5.92 -15.21 7.44
N ALA A 126 -6.09 -15.34 6.12
CA ALA A 126 -5.02 -15.11 5.15
C ALA A 126 -4.57 -13.64 5.17
N CYS A 127 -5.51 -12.69 5.25
CA CYS A 127 -5.21 -11.26 5.37
C CYS A 127 -4.37 -10.94 6.62
N GLY A 128 -4.81 -11.41 7.79
CA GLY A 128 -4.08 -11.21 9.04
C GLY A 128 -2.74 -11.95 9.12
N THR A 129 -2.53 -12.97 8.27
CA THR A 129 -1.23 -13.64 8.14
C THR A 129 -0.30 -12.84 7.23
N TRP A 130 -0.81 -12.41 6.06
CA TRP A 130 -0.07 -11.59 5.11
C TRP A 130 0.37 -10.24 5.70
N SER A 131 -0.43 -9.64 6.60
CA SER A 131 -0.06 -8.38 7.25
C SER A 131 1.28 -8.44 8.01
N ARG A 132 1.78 -9.62 8.36
CA ARG A 132 3.12 -9.81 8.95
C ARG A 132 4.23 -9.55 7.94
N TYR A 133 4.05 -10.02 6.70
CA TYR A 133 4.99 -9.81 5.61
C TYR A 133 4.97 -8.35 5.18
N TRP A 134 3.78 -7.75 5.09
CA TRP A 134 3.63 -6.31 4.89
C TRP A 134 4.39 -5.53 5.96
N ASN A 135 4.14 -5.80 7.25
CA ASN A 135 4.84 -5.12 8.35
C ASN A 135 6.36 -5.29 8.34
N GLU A 136 6.86 -6.44 7.88
CA GLU A 136 8.31 -6.67 7.70
C GLU A 136 8.87 -5.78 6.56
N GLU A 137 8.19 -5.75 5.41
CA GLU A 137 8.57 -4.91 4.26
C GLU A 137 8.57 -3.42 4.66
N GLU A 138 7.53 -2.95 5.35
CA GLU A 138 7.43 -1.57 5.84
C GLU A 138 8.51 -1.22 6.88
N ALA A 139 8.84 -2.16 7.77
CA ALA A 139 9.93 -1.96 8.72
C ALA A 139 11.29 -1.82 8.01
N HIS A 140 11.49 -2.49 6.86
CA HIS A 140 12.66 -2.28 6.02
C HIS A 140 12.67 -0.90 5.38
N HIS A 141 11.54 -0.44 4.82
CA HIS A 141 11.41 0.89 4.22
C HIS A 141 11.74 1.97 5.25
N GLU A 142 11.11 1.90 6.43
CA GLU A 142 11.35 2.80 7.55
C GLU A 142 12.83 2.80 7.94
N SER A 143 13.41 1.62 8.18
CA SER A 143 14.79 1.51 8.68
C SER A 143 15.81 2.04 7.67
N VAL A 144 15.62 1.74 6.38
CA VAL A 144 16.50 2.20 5.31
C VAL A 144 16.43 3.70 5.16
N LEU A 145 15.23 4.28 5.06
CA LEU A 145 15.05 5.71 4.83
C LEU A 145 15.48 6.54 6.03
N THR A 146 15.14 6.11 7.25
CA THR A 146 15.58 6.80 8.47
C THR A 146 17.09 6.71 8.67
N HIS A 147 17.71 5.56 8.37
CA HIS A 147 19.16 5.42 8.44
C HIS A 147 19.87 6.27 7.38
N LEU A 148 19.38 6.26 6.13
CA LEU A 148 19.91 7.08 5.05
C LEU A 148 19.80 8.57 5.39
N SER A 149 18.67 9.00 5.96
CA SER A 149 18.47 10.37 6.44
C SER A 149 19.55 10.79 7.44
N ARG A 150 19.94 9.89 8.36
CA ARG A 150 21.04 10.12 9.30
C ARG A 150 22.40 10.18 8.62
N MET A 151 22.67 9.31 7.65
CA MET A 151 23.92 9.34 6.85
C MET A 151 24.06 10.67 6.09
N LEU A 152 22.93 11.26 5.71
CA LEU A 152 22.86 12.56 5.04
C LEU A 152 22.83 13.75 6.01
N SER A 153 23.04 13.53 7.31
CA SER A 153 23.01 14.58 8.32
C SER A 153 21.73 15.45 8.26
N CYS A 154 20.60 14.85 7.88
CA CYS A 154 19.31 15.50 7.95
C CYS A 154 18.92 15.77 9.41
N GLU A 155 17.91 16.62 9.62
CA GLU A 155 17.35 16.86 10.94
C GLU A 155 16.94 15.53 11.60
N PRO A 156 17.44 15.20 12.80
CA PRO A 156 17.05 13.97 13.47
C PRO A 156 15.54 13.95 13.76
N ILE A 157 14.88 12.84 13.44
CA ILE A 157 13.51 12.61 13.88
C ILE A 157 13.54 12.43 15.39
N ARG A 158 12.82 13.29 16.11
CA ARG A 158 12.77 13.28 17.58
C ARG A 158 11.99 12.07 18.10
N ASP A 159 12.39 11.55 19.25
CA ASP A 159 11.72 10.41 19.90
C ASP A 159 10.22 10.65 20.13
N ASP A 160 9.82 11.86 20.51
CA ASP A 160 8.40 12.21 20.70
C ASP A 160 7.60 12.26 19.40
N VAL A 161 8.26 12.47 18.25
CA VAL A 161 7.64 12.36 16.94
C VAL A 161 7.45 10.89 16.59
N VAL A 162 8.49 10.06 16.80
CA VAL A 162 8.42 8.60 16.58
C VAL A 162 7.30 7.97 17.41
N ILE A 163 7.22 8.29 18.70
CA ILE A 163 6.19 7.75 19.61
C ILE A 163 4.79 8.14 19.14
N ARG A 164 4.60 9.42 18.78
CA ARG A 164 3.31 9.96 18.36
C ARG A 164 2.84 9.40 17.01
N TYR A 165 3.75 9.25 16.05
CA TYR A 165 3.42 8.70 14.72
C TYR A 165 3.09 7.21 14.78
N ARG A 166 3.51 6.53 15.85
CA ARG A 166 3.22 5.11 16.13
C ARG A 166 2.07 4.89 17.10
N GLU A 167 1.28 5.93 17.40
CA GLU A 167 0.06 5.78 18.18
C GLU A 167 -0.90 4.80 17.51
N ILE A 168 -1.59 4.01 18.33
CA ILE A 168 -2.45 2.93 17.85
C ILE A 168 -3.62 3.51 17.06
N PHE A 169 -3.79 3.03 15.83
CA PHE A 169 -4.98 3.34 15.04
C PHE A 169 -6.17 2.55 15.59
N GLY A 170 -7.27 3.26 15.84
CA GLY A 170 -8.53 2.65 16.25
C GLY A 170 -9.09 1.72 15.17
N ASP A 171 -9.84 0.71 15.59
CA ASP A 171 -10.49 -0.22 14.67
C ASP A 171 -11.67 0.47 13.94
N ASP A 172 -11.97 0.02 12.73
CA ASP A 172 -13.12 0.43 11.88
C ASP A 172 -13.63 -0.84 11.17
N ASP A 173 -14.59 -0.70 10.27
CA ASP A 173 -14.98 -1.72 9.31
C ASP A 173 -13.77 -2.24 8.51
N MET A 174 -13.72 -3.56 8.29
CA MET A 174 -12.61 -4.23 7.60
C MET A 174 -12.49 -3.80 6.14
N LEU A 175 -13.60 -3.71 5.41
CA LEU A 175 -13.58 -3.30 4.01
C LEU A 175 -13.12 -1.83 3.87
N ARG A 176 -13.63 -0.94 4.73
CA ARG A 176 -13.14 0.45 4.81
C ARG A 176 -11.65 0.53 5.10
N THR A 177 -11.16 -0.29 6.04
CA THR A 177 -9.75 -0.35 6.43
C THR A 177 -8.86 -0.79 5.27
N LEU A 178 -9.20 -1.90 4.60
CA LEU A 178 -8.44 -2.40 3.45
C LEU A 178 -8.40 -1.40 2.30
N PHE A 179 -9.53 -0.79 1.97
CA PHE A 179 -9.58 0.16 0.87
C PHE A 179 -8.85 1.47 1.19
N LEU A 180 -8.91 1.93 2.45
CA LEU A 180 -8.10 3.07 2.89
C LEU A 180 -6.60 2.77 2.77
N LEU A 181 -6.16 1.59 3.20
CA LEU A 181 -4.77 1.16 3.05
C LEU A 181 -4.38 1.08 1.57
N ALA A 182 -5.22 0.50 0.70
CA ALA A 182 -4.96 0.50 -0.75
C ALA A 182 -4.72 1.91 -1.31
N ILE A 183 -5.49 2.92 -0.89
CA ILE A 183 -5.27 4.31 -1.32
C ILE A 183 -3.99 4.91 -0.72
N SER A 184 -3.66 4.58 0.54
CA SER A 184 -2.37 4.97 1.13
C SER A 184 -1.21 4.44 0.29
N GLU A 185 -1.26 3.18 -0.12
CA GLU A 185 -0.25 2.56 -0.98
C GLU A 185 -0.21 3.15 -2.39
N ILE A 186 -1.35 3.58 -2.96
CA ILE A 186 -1.37 4.36 -4.21
C ILE A 186 -0.53 5.64 -4.05
N ASN A 187 -0.74 6.37 -2.95
CA ASN A 187 -0.02 7.62 -2.70
C ASN A 187 1.48 7.37 -2.56
N ALA A 188 1.88 6.36 -1.78
CA ALA A 188 3.27 5.94 -1.64
C ALA A 188 3.88 5.54 -2.99
N THR A 189 3.22 4.65 -3.75
CA THR A 189 3.65 4.22 -5.08
C THR A 189 3.89 5.39 -6.02
N VAL A 190 2.94 6.33 -6.10
CA VAL A 190 3.03 7.50 -6.99
C VAL A 190 4.17 8.41 -6.55
N PHE A 191 4.32 8.68 -5.25
CA PHE A 191 5.41 9.52 -4.74
C PHE A 191 6.77 8.89 -4.98
N TYR A 192 7.00 7.63 -4.61
CA TYR A 192 8.28 6.97 -4.83
C TYR A 192 8.63 6.85 -6.31
N THR A 193 7.65 6.55 -7.17
CA THR A 193 7.86 6.52 -8.64
C THR A 193 8.25 7.89 -9.18
N SER A 194 7.55 8.93 -8.76
CA SER A 194 7.83 10.32 -9.16
C SER A 194 9.24 10.71 -8.73
N MET A 195 9.63 10.39 -7.49
CA MET A 195 10.97 10.73 -6.98
C MET A 195 12.08 9.94 -7.65
N ALA A 196 11.89 8.64 -7.89
CA ALA A 196 12.82 7.84 -8.67
C ALA A 196 13.14 8.46 -10.04
N SER A 197 12.17 9.11 -10.69
CA SER A 197 12.40 9.76 -11.99
C SER A 197 13.20 11.06 -11.91
N LYS A 198 13.26 11.71 -10.74
CA LYS A 198 13.93 13.00 -10.53
C LYS A 198 15.31 12.88 -9.90
N VAL A 199 15.57 11.81 -9.14
CA VAL A 199 16.85 11.56 -8.49
C VAL A 199 17.92 11.24 -9.53
N LYS A 200 19.11 11.84 -9.38
CA LYS A 200 20.26 11.62 -10.26
C LYS A 200 21.13 10.43 -9.84
N ASP A 201 21.31 10.24 -8.53
CA ASP A 201 22.07 9.12 -7.97
C ASP A 201 21.39 7.78 -8.29
N GLU A 202 22.14 6.86 -8.89
CA GLU A 202 21.60 5.56 -9.32
C GLU A 202 21.19 4.68 -8.14
N GLY A 203 21.94 4.73 -7.03
CA GLY A 203 21.64 3.96 -5.82
C GLY A 203 20.31 4.38 -5.19
N LEU A 204 20.12 5.69 -5.00
CA LEU A 204 18.90 6.25 -4.44
C LEU A 204 17.72 6.07 -5.40
N ARG A 205 17.94 6.21 -6.71
CA ARG A 205 16.92 5.89 -7.72
C ARG A 205 16.49 4.43 -7.62
N ALA A 206 17.45 3.50 -7.53
CA ALA A 206 17.16 2.08 -7.41
C ALA A 206 16.37 1.79 -6.12
N LEU A 207 16.75 2.41 -5.00
CA LEU A 207 16.03 2.28 -3.73
C LEU A 207 14.56 2.76 -3.86
N PHE A 208 14.33 3.95 -4.39
CA PHE A 208 12.95 4.45 -4.58
C PHE A 208 12.15 3.59 -5.55
N ARG A 209 12.75 3.08 -6.63
CA ARG A 209 12.07 2.13 -7.52
C ARG A 209 11.71 0.83 -6.81
N ARG A 210 12.59 0.35 -5.93
CA ARG A 210 12.33 -0.87 -5.18
C ARG A 210 11.16 -0.68 -4.22
N ILE A 211 11.19 0.37 -3.42
CA ILE A 211 10.09 0.70 -2.50
C ILE A 211 8.78 0.88 -3.30
N ALA A 212 8.78 1.68 -4.37
CA ALA A 212 7.60 1.84 -5.23
C ALA A 212 7.04 0.52 -5.77
N THR A 213 7.91 -0.45 -6.03
CA THR A 213 7.51 -1.79 -6.49
C THR A 213 6.86 -2.58 -5.35
N ASP A 214 7.36 -2.48 -4.13
CA ASP A 214 6.75 -3.09 -2.95
C ASP A 214 5.37 -2.49 -2.68
N GLU A 215 5.21 -1.15 -2.71
CA GLU A 215 3.90 -0.49 -2.53
C GLU A 215 2.88 -0.88 -3.60
N MET A 216 3.34 -1.02 -4.85
CA MET A 216 2.50 -1.50 -5.93
C MET A 216 2.01 -2.94 -5.68
N HIS A 217 2.78 -3.76 -4.98
CA HIS A 217 2.34 -5.09 -4.56
C HIS A 217 1.41 -5.03 -3.34
N HIS A 218 1.70 -4.18 -2.36
CA HIS A 218 0.85 -3.95 -1.19
C HIS A 218 -0.55 -3.53 -1.61
N MET A 219 -0.67 -2.52 -2.47
CA MET A 219 -1.96 -2.05 -2.97
C MET A 219 -2.77 -3.15 -3.67
N ARG A 220 -2.10 -4.04 -4.44
CA ARG A 220 -2.75 -5.17 -5.11
C ARG A 220 -3.25 -6.23 -4.15
N TYR A 221 -2.52 -6.52 -3.07
CA TYR A 221 -3.00 -7.40 -2.01
C TYR A 221 -4.22 -6.80 -1.30
N PHE A 222 -4.17 -5.51 -0.94
CA PHE A 222 -5.31 -4.83 -0.31
C PHE A 222 -6.56 -4.87 -1.18
N VAL A 223 -6.41 -4.59 -2.48
CA VAL A 223 -7.51 -4.69 -3.47
C VAL A 223 -8.05 -6.12 -3.53
N SER A 224 -7.19 -7.14 -3.58
CA SER A 224 -7.66 -8.53 -3.63
C SER A 224 -8.43 -8.94 -2.38
N PHE A 225 -7.94 -8.58 -1.18
CA PHE A 225 -8.67 -8.84 0.06
C PHE A 225 -10.00 -8.07 0.08
N ALA A 226 -10.00 -6.79 -0.29
CA ALA A 226 -11.22 -5.97 -0.32
C ALA A 226 -12.26 -6.54 -1.28
N ARG A 227 -11.83 -6.96 -2.48
CA ARG A 227 -12.67 -7.64 -3.46
C ARG A 227 -13.25 -8.93 -2.89
N ALA A 228 -12.43 -9.77 -2.24
CA ALA A 228 -12.91 -11.00 -1.63
C ALA A 228 -13.98 -10.76 -0.54
N LEU A 229 -13.89 -9.65 0.20
CA LEU A 229 -14.94 -9.25 1.14
C LEU A 229 -16.25 -8.87 0.41
N VAL A 230 -16.18 -8.14 -0.69
CA VAL A 230 -17.36 -7.80 -1.50
C VAL A 230 -17.95 -9.04 -2.17
N ASP A 231 -17.13 -9.90 -2.76
CA ASP A 231 -17.52 -11.14 -3.43
C ASP A 231 -18.20 -12.14 -2.48
N SER A 232 -17.90 -12.08 -1.17
CA SER A 232 -18.62 -12.86 -0.15
C SER A 232 -20.10 -12.48 0.01
N GLY A 233 -20.49 -11.30 -0.47
CA GLY A 233 -21.82 -10.72 -0.26
C GLY A 233 -22.08 -10.27 1.18
N LYS A 234 -21.08 -10.30 2.08
CA LYS A 234 -21.21 -9.88 3.48
C LYS A 234 -20.82 -8.43 3.72
N TYR A 235 -20.02 -7.84 2.82
CA TYR A 235 -19.60 -6.44 2.90
C TYR A 235 -20.18 -5.66 1.73
N SER A 236 -20.64 -4.44 2.01
CA SER A 236 -21.27 -3.59 0.99
C SER A 236 -20.22 -2.84 0.18
N PRO A 237 -20.30 -2.83 -1.17
CA PRO A 237 -19.53 -1.94 -2.03
C PRO A 237 -19.60 -0.46 -1.65
N ARG A 238 -20.67 -0.05 -0.97
CA ARG A 238 -20.85 1.32 -0.45
C ARG A 238 -19.68 1.79 0.39
N SER A 239 -19.06 0.91 1.18
CA SER A 239 -17.90 1.25 2.01
C SER A 239 -16.70 1.69 1.16
N VAL A 240 -16.48 1.04 0.02
CA VAL A 240 -15.41 1.36 -0.94
C VAL A 240 -15.66 2.72 -1.57
N LEU A 241 -16.88 2.95 -2.06
CA LEU A 241 -17.28 4.23 -2.66
C LEU A 241 -17.20 5.39 -1.65
N ALA A 242 -17.60 5.17 -0.39
CA ALA A 242 -17.50 6.18 0.66
C ALA A 242 -16.05 6.60 0.92
N VAL A 243 -15.13 5.64 0.96
CA VAL A 243 -13.70 5.93 1.13
C VAL A 243 -13.14 6.58 -0.14
N ALA A 244 -13.48 6.10 -1.34
CA ALA A 244 -13.07 6.74 -2.58
C ALA A 244 -13.51 8.22 -2.63
N HIS A 245 -14.78 8.50 -2.34
CA HIS A 245 -15.35 9.85 -2.32
C HIS A 245 -14.58 10.78 -1.37
N LEU A 246 -14.21 10.29 -0.17
CA LEU A 246 -13.43 11.06 0.81
C LEU A 246 -12.10 11.59 0.21
N PHE A 247 -11.47 10.81 -0.66
CA PHE A 247 -10.19 11.17 -1.28
C PHE A 247 -10.36 12.03 -2.55
N VAL A 248 -11.27 11.66 -3.45
CA VAL A 248 -11.32 12.24 -4.81
C VAL A 248 -12.19 13.49 -4.96
N ARG A 249 -13.10 13.74 -4.02
CA ARG A 249 -14.01 14.90 -4.06
C ARG A 249 -13.24 16.23 -4.08
N PRO A 250 -13.86 17.34 -4.52
CA PRO A 250 -13.24 18.66 -4.39
C PRO A 250 -12.81 18.96 -2.94
N GLY A 251 -11.52 19.25 -2.73
CA GLY A 251 -10.95 19.46 -1.40
C GLY A 251 -10.85 18.18 -0.54
N GLY A 252 -10.99 17.00 -1.15
CA GLY A 252 -10.71 15.70 -0.54
C GLY A 252 -9.22 15.49 -0.27
N GLU A 253 -8.89 14.34 0.33
CA GLU A 253 -7.55 14.03 0.85
C GLU A 253 -6.41 14.17 -0.17
N LEU A 254 -6.68 13.89 -1.45
CA LEU A 254 -5.64 14.02 -2.48
C LEU A 254 -5.11 15.45 -2.59
N TYR A 255 -5.93 16.47 -2.29
CA TYR A 255 -5.59 17.88 -2.49
C TYR A 255 -5.00 18.56 -1.26
N GLY A 256 -4.60 17.79 -0.25
CA GLY A 256 -4.25 18.30 1.07
C GLY A 256 -5.49 18.29 1.97
N SER A 257 -5.45 17.41 2.96
CA SER A 257 -6.52 17.17 3.91
C SER A 257 -7.03 18.48 4.55
N ALA A 258 -8.34 18.72 4.44
CA ALA A 258 -9.02 19.72 5.26
C ALA A 258 -9.49 19.14 6.61
N ARG A 259 -9.06 17.91 6.98
CA ARG A 259 -9.60 17.16 8.14
C ARG A 259 -9.46 17.91 9.46
N ASP A 260 -8.35 18.62 9.68
CA ASP A 260 -8.13 19.42 10.91
C ASP A 260 -9.25 20.46 11.14
N ARG A 261 -9.99 20.84 10.10
CA ARG A 261 -11.10 21.80 10.18
C ARG A 261 -12.45 21.16 10.48
N VAL A 262 -12.55 19.83 10.37
CA VAL A 262 -13.83 19.09 10.39
C VAL A 262 -13.83 17.90 11.36
N GLU A 263 -12.67 17.41 11.81
CA GLU A 263 -12.56 16.24 12.66
C GLU A 263 -11.56 16.48 13.81
N ASP A 264 -11.93 16.09 15.04
CA ASP A 264 -11.03 16.05 16.20
C ASP A 264 -10.36 14.67 16.26
N ARG A 265 -9.33 14.45 15.45
CA ARG A 265 -8.64 13.16 15.34
C ARG A 265 -7.39 13.10 16.23
N ARG A 266 -7.10 11.88 16.71
CA ARG A 266 -5.88 11.55 17.47
C ARG A 266 -4.78 10.86 16.63
N HIS A 267 -5.08 10.33 15.43
CA HIS A 267 -4.09 9.60 14.63
C HIS A 267 -3.54 10.44 13.47
N ILE A 268 -2.27 10.21 13.15
CA ILE A 268 -1.48 10.96 12.16
C ILE A 268 -1.53 10.25 10.81
N ASN A 269 -1.95 10.95 9.76
CA ASN A 269 -1.72 10.48 8.38
C ASN A 269 -0.44 11.10 7.87
N TRP A 270 0.48 10.28 7.35
CA TRP A 270 1.80 10.78 6.95
C TRP A 270 1.76 11.81 5.82
N TRP A 271 0.84 11.67 4.86
CA TRP A 271 0.73 12.57 3.71
C TRP A 271 0.31 13.99 4.08
N ASP A 272 -0.24 14.19 5.29
CA ASP A 272 -0.63 15.51 5.81
C ASP A 272 0.57 16.30 6.38
N HIS A 273 1.71 15.63 6.61
CA HIS A 273 2.85 16.21 7.33
C HIS A 273 4.17 16.18 6.55
N LEU A 274 4.10 16.05 5.22
CA LEU A 274 5.26 16.14 4.34
C LEU A 274 5.74 17.59 4.21
N GLU A 275 7.02 17.85 4.45
CA GLU A 275 7.63 19.17 4.41
C GLU A 275 8.63 19.28 3.26
N PHE A 276 8.21 19.85 2.14
CA PHE A 276 9.07 19.90 0.96
C PHE A 276 10.06 21.09 0.95
N LYS A 277 9.98 22.07 1.88
CA LYS A 277 10.97 23.17 2.08
C LYS A 277 11.61 23.76 0.79
N GLY A 278 10.84 23.91 -0.30
CA GLY A 278 11.31 24.43 -1.59
C GLY A 278 11.64 23.37 -2.65
N ALA A 279 11.74 22.10 -2.26
CA ALA A 279 11.70 20.97 -3.17
C ALA A 279 10.31 20.84 -3.81
N GLU A 280 10.28 20.31 -5.03
CA GLU A 280 9.04 20.06 -5.75
C GLU A 280 8.29 18.90 -5.09
N ARG A 281 7.01 19.12 -4.76
CA ARG A 281 6.13 18.07 -4.24
C ARG A 281 5.77 17.09 -5.38
N PRO A 282 5.90 15.77 -5.20
CA PRO A 282 5.61 14.78 -6.23
C PRO A 282 4.12 14.52 -6.50
N ASP A 283 3.28 15.54 -6.45
CA ASP A 283 1.84 15.36 -6.63
C ASP A 283 1.49 15.02 -8.09
N ASP A 284 0.95 13.83 -8.29
CA ASP A 284 0.30 13.41 -9.53
C ASP A 284 -1.13 12.97 -9.21
N HIS A 285 -1.96 13.97 -8.89
CA HIS A 285 -3.35 13.75 -8.51
C HIS A 285 -4.14 13.06 -9.64
N ASP A 286 -3.79 13.31 -10.90
CA ASP A 286 -4.46 12.68 -12.05
C ASP A 286 -4.20 11.18 -12.05
N ARG A 287 -2.95 10.75 -11.86
CA ARG A 287 -2.61 9.33 -11.75
C ARG A 287 -3.21 8.69 -10.51
N GLN A 288 -3.15 9.36 -9.37
CA GLN A 288 -3.77 8.86 -8.12
C GLN A 288 -5.27 8.63 -8.30
N ARG A 289 -6.00 9.60 -8.88
CA ARG A 289 -7.44 9.44 -9.16
C ARG A 289 -7.72 8.28 -10.10
N LYS A 290 -6.96 8.14 -11.20
CA LYS A 290 -7.12 7.03 -12.15
C LYS A 290 -6.94 5.68 -11.47
N LEU A 291 -5.95 5.54 -10.60
CA LEU A 291 -5.73 4.32 -9.83
C LEU A 291 -6.87 4.05 -8.84
N ILE A 292 -7.35 5.07 -8.12
CA ILE A 292 -8.50 4.93 -7.22
C ILE A 292 -9.74 4.46 -7.97
N PHE A 293 -10.03 5.05 -9.13
CA PHE A 293 -11.18 4.66 -9.96
C PHE A 293 -11.07 3.22 -10.46
N ALA A 294 -9.88 2.83 -10.95
CA ALA A 294 -9.62 1.45 -11.35
C ALA A 294 -9.83 0.47 -10.17
N PHE A 295 -9.38 0.83 -8.97
CA PHE A 295 -9.55 -0.03 -7.80
C PHE A 295 -10.98 -0.07 -7.26
N VAL A 296 -11.75 1.01 -7.40
CA VAL A 296 -13.20 0.96 -7.16
C VAL A 296 -13.82 -0.08 -8.08
N GLU A 297 -13.52 -0.04 -9.38
CA GLU A 297 -14.03 -1.01 -10.35
C GLU A 297 -13.56 -2.44 -10.03
N ASP A 298 -12.27 -2.65 -9.74
CA ASP A 298 -11.71 -3.97 -9.44
C ASP A 298 -12.34 -4.62 -8.18
N VAL A 299 -12.63 -3.81 -7.16
CA VAL A 299 -13.20 -4.31 -5.88
C VAL A 299 -14.71 -4.49 -5.98
N THR A 300 -15.41 -3.60 -6.68
CA THR A 300 -16.88 -3.52 -6.62
C THR A 300 -17.58 -3.95 -7.90
N SER A 301 -16.85 -4.11 -9.00
CA SER A 301 -17.39 -4.21 -10.36
C SER A 301 -18.22 -3.00 -10.82
N ILE A 302 -18.06 -1.85 -10.16
CA ILE A 302 -18.75 -0.60 -10.50
C ILE A 302 -17.74 0.33 -11.17
N ALA A 303 -17.94 0.58 -12.47
CA ALA A 303 -17.12 1.52 -13.22
C ALA A 303 -17.44 2.97 -12.80
N VAL A 304 -16.39 3.75 -12.55
CA VAL A 304 -16.42 5.18 -12.24
C VAL A 304 -15.25 5.87 -12.94
N ASN A 305 -15.45 7.07 -13.45
CA ASN A 305 -14.45 7.83 -14.21
C ASN A 305 -14.25 9.26 -13.67
N SER A 306 -15.04 9.67 -12.69
CA SER A 306 -15.00 10.99 -12.10
C SER A 306 -15.37 10.97 -10.61
N ALA A 307 -15.03 12.03 -9.89
CA ALA A 307 -15.41 12.20 -8.48
C ALA A 307 -16.93 12.30 -8.30
N GLU A 308 -17.62 12.91 -9.28
CA GLU A 308 -19.09 13.01 -9.32
C GLU A 308 -19.73 11.62 -9.49
N GLU A 309 -19.22 10.80 -10.40
CA GLU A 309 -19.70 9.42 -10.56
C GLU A 309 -19.49 8.58 -9.29
N VAL A 310 -18.38 8.75 -8.59
CA VAL A 310 -18.17 8.09 -7.28
C VAL A 310 -19.22 8.53 -6.26
N GLU A 311 -19.53 9.82 -6.19
CA GLU A 311 -20.54 10.37 -5.28
C GLU A 311 -21.95 9.88 -5.63
N ASP A 312 -22.35 9.94 -6.90
CA ASP A 312 -23.66 9.48 -7.37
C ASP A 312 -23.87 8.01 -7.03
N ARG A 313 -22.91 7.15 -7.38
CA ARG A 313 -22.96 5.71 -7.05
C ARG A 313 -23.00 5.45 -5.56
N TRP A 314 -22.28 6.25 -4.78
CA TRP A 314 -22.32 6.14 -3.33
C TRP A 314 -23.71 6.49 -2.77
N LEU A 315 -24.30 7.60 -3.24
CA LEU A 315 -25.61 8.09 -2.80
C LEU A 315 -26.75 7.18 -3.24
N GLU A 316 -26.67 6.56 -4.43
CA GLU A 316 -27.63 5.54 -4.90
C GLU A 316 -27.77 4.36 -3.92
N MET A 317 -26.70 4.01 -3.20
CA MET A 317 -26.68 2.93 -2.20
C MET A 317 -27.10 3.37 -0.78
N VAL A 318 -27.48 4.64 -0.60
CA VAL A 318 -28.01 5.17 0.67
C VAL A 318 -29.52 4.99 0.79
N GLY A 319 -30.22 4.88 -0.35
CA GLY A 319 -31.66 4.58 -0.44
C GLY A 319 -32.00 3.11 -0.27
#